data_AF-A0A951XGP5-F1
#
_entry.id   AF-A0A951XGP5-F1
#
_cell.length_a   1.000
_cell.length_b   1.000
_cell.length_c   1.000
_cell.angle_alpha   90.00
_cell.angle_beta   90.00
_cell.angle_gamma   90.00
#
_symmetry.space_group_name_H-M   'P 1'
#
loop_
_entity.id
_entity.type
_entity.pdbx_description
1 polymer ?
#
loop_
_entity_poly.entity_id
_entity_poly.type
_entity_poly.pdbx_seq_one_letter_code
_entity_poly.pdbx_strand_id
1 'polypeptide(L)'
;MVCFQKRVPLLGLVALLWTGPAIQAQPAPSPAKEAAAADDDAAKPRAISNNLAAALAASMPKYNPPPKPAPKEPGEEVDLREVDKPRNQIIRLPQYVVREEKPPVFTEREISTTKGLNAIALRRYFSQTGLALNRFTIPLFGISKEAYAQMLYAEDERLHNIAELESAAADVNLVDPANARKLKDATRDTYQRGFDYTYRKRD
;
A
#
# COMPACT_ATOMS: atom_id res chain seq x y z
N MET A 1 -4.41 16.29 -60.39
CA MET A 1 -5.60 17.07 -60.81
C MET A 1 -6.79 16.13 -60.74
N VAL A 2 -7.96 16.63 -60.34
CA VAL A 2 -9.28 15.97 -60.14
C VAL A 2 -9.74 15.84 -58.67
N CYS A 3 -10.60 16.81 -58.33
CA CYS A 3 -11.83 16.78 -57.53
C CYS A 3 -11.84 16.51 -56.01
N PHE A 4 -11.64 17.59 -55.26
CA PHE A 4 -12.63 18.24 -54.37
C PHE A 4 -13.97 17.52 -54.14
N GLN A 5 -14.30 17.19 -52.89
CA GLN A 5 -15.69 17.18 -52.42
C GLN A 5 -15.81 17.62 -50.95
N LYS A 6 -16.36 18.82 -50.77
CA LYS A 6 -16.85 19.38 -49.51
C LYS A 6 -18.17 18.71 -49.12
N ARG A 7 -18.44 18.52 -47.83
CA ARG A 7 -19.79 18.58 -47.23
C ARG A 7 -19.75 18.66 -45.69
N VAL A 8 -20.16 19.82 -45.20
CA VAL A 8 -20.76 20.18 -43.89
C VAL A 8 -22.00 20.99 -44.33
N PRO A 9 -23.21 21.05 -43.68
CA PRO A 9 -23.45 21.27 -42.24
C PRO A 9 -24.74 20.64 -41.63
N LEU A 10 -25.00 21.00 -40.37
CA LEU A 10 -26.29 21.22 -39.67
C LEU A 10 -26.67 20.30 -38.50
N LEU A 11 -26.60 20.91 -37.30
CA LEU A 11 -27.69 21.17 -36.33
C LEU A 11 -28.52 19.99 -35.78
N GLY A 12 -28.48 19.84 -34.44
CA GLY A 12 -29.46 19.06 -33.68
C GLY A 12 -29.27 19.23 -32.17
N LEU A 13 -29.97 20.21 -31.59
CA LEU A 13 -30.02 20.60 -30.18
C LEU A 13 -31.20 19.90 -29.51
N VAL A 14 -31.00 19.04 -28.50
CA VAL A 14 -32.05 18.67 -27.52
C VAL A 14 -31.39 18.39 -26.15
N ALA A 15 -31.60 19.32 -25.23
CA ALA A 15 -31.47 19.10 -23.80
C ALA A 15 -32.76 18.42 -23.29
N LEU A 16 -32.66 17.43 -22.39
CA LEU A 16 -33.77 17.06 -21.54
C LEU A 16 -33.26 16.83 -20.11
N LEU A 17 -33.63 17.78 -19.25
CA LEU A 17 -33.57 17.69 -17.80
C LEU A 17 -34.54 16.61 -17.29
N TRP A 18 -34.12 15.81 -16.32
CA TRP A 18 -35.05 15.08 -15.45
C TRP A 18 -34.71 15.34 -13.99
N THR A 19 -35.72 15.86 -13.28
CA THR A 19 -35.69 16.37 -11.91
C THR A 19 -36.48 15.44 -10.98
N GLY A 20 -35.79 14.89 -9.95
CA GLY A 20 -36.28 14.57 -8.59
C GLY A 20 -37.41 13.55 -8.38
N PRO A 21 -37.79 13.20 -7.11
CA PRO A 21 -37.25 13.70 -5.83
C PRO A 21 -36.88 12.60 -4.77
N ALA A 22 -36.24 13.07 -3.70
CA ALA A 22 -35.94 12.36 -2.46
C ALA A 22 -37.10 12.40 -1.44
N ILE A 23 -37.35 11.29 -0.72
CA ILE A 23 -38.20 11.16 0.49
C ILE A 23 -37.48 10.12 1.40
N GLN A 24 -36.76 10.55 2.45
CA GLN A 24 -37.15 10.78 3.86
C GLN A 24 -37.27 9.51 4.73
N ALA A 25 -36.51 9.50 5.83
CA ALA A 25 -36.38 8.44 6.83
C ALA A 25 -37.07 8.82 8.17
N GLN A 26 -37.27 7.81 9.03
CA GLN A 26 -37.50 7.76 10.52
C GLN A 26 -38.80 6.99 10.94
N PRO A 27 -38.98 6.57 12.22
CA PRO A 27 -38.25 5.55 12.98
C PRO A 27 -39.19 4.52 13.69
N ALA A 28 -38.62 3.48 14.33
CA ALA A 28 -39.34 2.45 15.10
C ALA A 28 -39.76 2.90 16.52
N PRO A 29 -40.76 2.22 17.12
CA PRO A 29 -40.54 1.67 18.48
C PRO A 29 -41.08 0.24 18.69
N SER A 30 -40.32 -0.57 19.45
CA SER A 30 -40.71 -1.88 19.99
C SER A 30 -41.57 -1.75 21.26
N PRO A 31 -42.30 -2.82 21.64
CA PRO A 31 -42.11 -3.31 23.00
C PRO A 31 -41.86 -4.83 23.09
N ALA A 32 -41.03 -5.17 24.07
CA ALA A 32 -40.63 -6.51 24.46
C ALA A 32 -41.79 -7.38 24.97
N LYS A 33 -41.66 -8.70 24.80
CA LYS A 33 -42.35 -9.71 25.61
C LYS A 33 -41.34 -10.76 26.09
N GLU A 34 -41.30 -10.89 27.41
CA GLU A 34 -40.50 -11.76 28.26
C GLU A 34 -40.71 -13.27 27.98
N ALA A 35 -39.70 -14.06 28.35
CA ALA A 35 -39.48 -15.49 28.11
C ALA A 35 -40.39 -16.48 28.88
N ALA A 36 -40.51 -17.71 28.36
CA ALA A 36 -40.56 -18.96 29.14
C ALA A 36 -40.28 -20.18 28.24
N ALA A 37 -39.43 -21.07 28.74
CA ALA A 37 -38.88 -22.25 28.08
C ALA A 37 -39.82 -23.46 28.05
N ALA A 38 -39.65 -24.33 27.05
CA ALA A 38 -39.72 -25.79 27.20
C ALA A 38 -39.00 -26.44 26.02
N ASP A 39 -38.05 -27.30 26.35
CA ASP A 39 -37.15 -28.03 25.46
C ASP A 39 -37.91 -29.05 24.59
N ASP A 40 -37.78 -28.94 23.28
CA ASP A 40 -38.02 -30.06 22.35
C ASP A 40 -36.69 -30.45 21.71
N ASP A 41 -35.86 -31.14 22.50
CA ASP A 41 -34.72 -31.89 21.97
C ASP A 41 -35.27 -33.02 21.10
N ALA A 42 -35.18 -32.84 19.78
CA ALA A 42 -35.50 -33.82 18.76
C ALA A 42 -34.59 -35.06 18.91
N ALA A 43 -34.97 -35.96 19.81
CA ALA A 43 -34.27 -37.21 20.06
C ALA A 43 -34.46 -38.15 18.85
N LYS A 44 -33.35 -38.50 18.20
CA LYS A 44 -33.25 -39.59 17.20
C LYS A 44 -34.06 -40.81 17.66
N PRO A 45 -34.74 -41.54 16.76
CA PRO A 45 -35.54 -42.71 17.14
C PRO A 45 -34.65 -43.73 17.85
N ARG A 46 -34.87 -43.88 19.16
CA ARG A 46 -34.15 -44.86 19.98
C ARG A 46 -34.74 -46.23 19.70
N ALA A 47 -33.88 -47.22 19.46
CA ALA A 47 -34.28 -48.59 19.17
C ALA A 47 -35.01 -49.29 20.34
N ILE A 48 -34.95 -48.73 21.55
CA ILE A 48 -35.52 -49.29 22.77
C ILE A 48 -36.23 -48.20 23.57
N SER A 49 -37.41 -48.51 24.13
CA SER A 49 -38.18 -47.60 24.99
C SER A 49 -37.49 -47.40 26.34
N ASN A 50 -37.64 -46.21 26.93
CA ASN A 50 -36.98 -45.85 28.20
C ASN A 50 -37.30 -46.84 29.33
N ASN A 51 -38.52 -47.38 29.37
CA ASN A 51 -38.92 -48.36 30.37
C ASN A 51 -38.21 -49.71 30.19
N LEU A 52 -37.94 -50.14 28.96
CA LEU A 52 -37.24 -51.40 28.68
C LEU A 52 -35.73 -51.25 28.94
N ALA A 53 -35.15 -50.09 28.65
CA ALA A 53 -33.78 -49.76 29.02
C ALA A 53 -33.59 -49.74 30.55
N ALA A 54 -34.56 -49.21 31.30
CA ALA A 54 -34.53 -49.21 32.76
C ALA A 54 -34.62 -50.63 33.35
N ALA A 55 -35.49 -51.49 32.80
CA ALA A 55 -35.60 -52.88 33.22
C ALA A 55 -34.31 -53.68 32.97
N LEU A 56 -33.67 -53.47 31.82
CA LEU A 56 -32.36 -54.08 31.52
C LEU A 56 -31.28 -53.60 32.48
N ALA A 57 -31.19 -52.29 32.74
CA ALA A 57 -30.23 -51.73 33.67
C ALA A 57 -30.41 -52.25 35.11
N ALA A 58 -31.66 -52.48 35.54
CA ALA A 58 -31.96 -53.08 36.84
C ALA A 58 -31.56 -54.57 36.92
N SER A 59 -31.60 -55.29 35.80
CA SER A 59 -31.24 -56.71 35.73
C SER A 59 -29.73 -56.97 35.62
N MET A 60 -28.94 -55.96 35.26
CA MET A 60 -27.49 -56.14 35.07
C MET A 60 -26.73 -56.14 36.41
N PRO A 61 -25.84 -57.12 36.65
CA PRO A 61 -25.00 -57.12 37.85
C PRO A 61 -24.07 -55.90 37.87
N LYS A 62 -23.91 -55.28 39.05
CA LYS A 62 -23.06 -54.11 39.26
C LYS A 62 -21.59 -54.47 39.04
N TYR A 63 -21.04 -54.16 37.87
CA TYR A 63 -19.62 -54.34 37.58
C TYR A 63 -18.78 -53.30 38.32
N ASN A 64 -17.81 -53.75 39.13
CA ASN A 64 -16.83 -52.89 39.77
C ASN A 64 -15.49 -53.03 39.02
N PRO A 65 -15.14 -52.09 38.11
CA PRO A 65 -13.90 -52.20 37.35
C PRO A 65 -12.69 -52.11 38.29
N PRO A 66 -11.61 -52.88 38.04
CA PRO A 66 -10.38 -52.72 38.82
C PRO A 66 -9.84 -51.30 38.68
N PRO A 67 -9.28 -50.70 39.76
CA PRO A 67 -8.73 -49.36 39.71
C PRO A 67 -7.59 -49.30 38.68
N LYS A 68 -7.62 -48.28 37.81
CA LYS A 68 -6.56 -48.05 36.82
C LYS A 68 -5.21 -47.89 37.53
N PRO A 69 -4.13 -48.54 37.08
CA PRO A 69 -2.82 -48.36 37.69
C PRO A 69 -2.35 -46.91 37.52
N ALA A 70 -1.77 -46.33 38.58
CA ALA A 70 -1.24 -44.97 38.57
C ALA A 70 -0.03 -44.86 37.60
N PRO A 71 0.08 -43.77 36.82
CA PRO A 71 1.24 -43.54 35.97
C PRO A 71 2.52 -43.40 36.80
N LYS A 72 3.58 -44.12 36.42
CA LYS A 72 4.93 -43.87 36.93
C LYS A 72 5.45 -42.58 36.30
N GLU A 73 5.83 -41.60 37.11
CA GLU A 73 6.67 -40.49 36.65
C GLU A 73 8.13 -40.97 36.62
N PRO A 74 8.79 -41.02 35.45
CA PRO A 74 10.24 -40.96 35.42
C PRO A 74 10.65 -39.49 35.56
N GLY A 75 11.53 -39.21 36.54
CA GLY A 75 12.26 -37.95 36.57
C GLY A 75 13.09 -37.84 35.30
N GLU A 76 12.60 -37.07 34.34
CA GLU A 76 13.38 -36.62 33.20
C GLU A 76 14.40 -35.61 33.73
N GLU A 77 15.67 -36.00 33.72
CA GLU A 77 16.77 -35.05 33.73
C GLU A 77 16.52 -34.08 32.57
N VAL A 78 16.15 -32.85 32.88
CA VAL A 78 15.92 -31.80 31.88
C VAL A 78 17.26 -31.57 31.16
N ASP A 79 17.39 -32.11 29.95
CA ASP A 79 18.56 -31.88 29.11
C ASP A 79 18.65 -30.37 28.86
N LEU A 80 19.72 -29.74 29.36
CA LEU A 80 19.97 -28.31 29.24
C LEU A 80 20.02 -27.84 27.77
N ARG A 81 20.19 -28.76 26.81
CA ARG A 81 20.07 -28.48 25.38
C ARG A 81 18.64 -28.13 24.98
N GLU A 82 17.63 -28.55 25.73
CA GLU A 82 16.21 -28.32 25.47
C GLU A 82 15.70 -26.96 25.97
N VAL A 83 16.46 -26.32 26.86
CA VAL A 83 16.13 -25.03 27.48
C VAL A 83 16.22 -23.86 26.49
N ASP A 84 17.06 -23.98 25.46
CA ASP A 84 17.27 -22.91 24.47
C ASP A 84 16.29 -22.98 23.28
N LYS A 85 15.34 -23.92 23.29
CA LYS A 85 14.28 -23.96 22.28
C LYS A 85 13.14 -23.02 22.67
N PRO A 86 12.66 -22.16 21.76
CA PRO A 86 11.49 -21.35 22.05
C PRO A 86 10.30 -22.25 22.36
N ARG A 87 9.39 -21.81 23.25
CA ARG A 87 8.18 -22.58 23.68
C ARG A 87 7.35 -23.21 22.55
N ASN A 88 7.50 -22.71 21.32
CA ASN A 88 6.79 -23.20 20.14
C ASN A 88 7.55 -24.30 19.37
N GLN A 89 8.68 -24.83 19.87
CA GLN A 89 9.52 -25.87 19.23
C GLN A 89 10.08 -25.53 17.84
N ILE A 90 9.74 -24.37 17.26
CA ILE A 90 10.27 -23.89 15.98
C ILE A 90 11.68 -23.33 16.19
N ILE A 91 12.66 -24.02 15.62
CA ILE A 91 14.06 -23.56 15.58
C ILE A 91 14.10 -22.25 14.77
N ARG A 92 14.41 -21.13 15.42
CA ARG A 92 14.59 -19.84 14.74
C ARG A 92 15.98 -19.81 14.13
N LEU A 93 16.05 -19.66 12.82
CA LEU A 93 17.32 -19.47 12.13
C LEU A 93 17.93 -18.11 12.53
N PRO A 94 19.26 -18.00 12.59
CA PRO A 94 19.92 -16.71 12.76
C PRO A 94 19.55 -15.77 11.60
N GLN A 95 19.33 -14.50 11.90
CA GLN A 95 19.05 -13.48 10.88
C GLN A 95 20.33 -13.20 10.10
N TYR A 96 20.42 -13.71 8.87
CA TYR A 96 21.50 -13.36 7.95
C TYR A 96 21.04 -12.24 7.02
N VAL A 97 21.82 -11.17 6.90
CA VAL A 97 21.58 -10.09 5.94
C VAL A 97 22.65 -10.18 4.86
N VAL A 98 22.27 -10.59 3.66
CA VAL A 98 23.13 -10.53 2.49
C VAL A 98 23.24 -9.06 2.07
N ARG A 99 24.45 -8.52 2.08
CA ARG A 99 24.73 -7.14 1.63
C ARG A 99 25.41 -7.22 0.28
N GLU A 100 24.66 -6.92 -0.77
CA GLU A 100 25.21 -6.71 -2.11
C GLU A 100 25.25 -5.21 -2.40
N GLU A 101 26.23 -4.78 -3.18
CA GLU A 101 26.27 -3.40 -3.67
C GLU A 101 25.17 -3.19 -4.71
N LYS A 102 24.35 -2.15 -4.55
CA LYS A 102 23.32 -1.80 -5.53
C LYS A 102 24.01 -1.47 -6.86
N PRO A 103 23.59 -2.04 -8.00
CA PRO A 103 24.16 -1.66 -9.28
C PRO A 103 23.93 -0.16 -9.54
N PRO A 104 24.84 0.50 -10.27
CA PRO A 104 24.69 1.91 -10.57
C PRO A 104 23.42 2.14 -11.39
N VAL A 105 22.62 3.12 -10.97
CA VAL A 105 21.44 3.57 -11.71
C VAL A 105 21.88 4.71 -12.60
N PHE A 106 21.96 4.45 -13.91
CA PHE A 106 22.38 5.46 -14.87
C PHE A 106 21.27 6.48 -15.13
N THR A 107 21.61 7.76 -15.06
CA THR A 107 20.68 8.87 -15.39
C THR A 107 20.75 9.25 -16.86
N GLU A 108 19.70 9.91 -17.38
CA GLU A 108 19.69 10.40 -18.78
C GLU A 108 20.90 11.32 -19.07
N ARG A 109 21.39 12.04 -18.05
CA ARG A 109 22.59 12.91 -18.12
C ARG A 109 23.91 12.15 -18.23
N GLU A 110 24.01 11.01 -17.57
CA GLU A 110 25.22 10.19 -17.58
C GLU A 110 25.35 9.39 -18.88
N ILE A 111 24.21 8.98 -19.45
CA ILE A 111 24.17 8.20 -20.70
C ILE A 111 24.32 9.11 -21.93
N SER A 112 23.73 10.31 -21.89
CA SER A 112 23.61 11.16 -23.07
C SER A 112 24.81 12.10 -23.24
N THR A 113 25.22 12.30 -24.49
CA THR A 113 26.11 13.42 -24.83
C THR A 113 25.39 14.76 -24.62
N THR A 114 26.13 15.87 -24.49
CA THR A 114 25.54 17.21 -24.32
C THR A 114 24.54 17.57 -25.43
N LYS A 115 24.84 17.22 -26.69
CA LYS A 115 23.93 17.40 -27.83
C LYS A 115 22.70 16.51 -27.75
N GLY A 116 22.88 15.27 -27.31
CA GLY A 116 21.79 14.31 -27.09
C GLY A 116 20.83 14.79 -26.01
N LEU A 117 21.37 15.28 -24.90
CA LEU A 117 20.60 15.87 -23.80
C LEU A 117 19.80 17.07 -24.28
N ASN A 118 20.38 17.99 -25.07
CA ASN A 118 19.64 19.12 -25.64
C ASN A 118 18.47 18.66 -26.51
N ALA A 119 18.67 17.64 -27.33
CA ALA A 119 17.62 17.09 -28.16
C ALA A 119 16.50 16.44 -27.33
N ILE A 120 16.85 15.75 -26.24
CA ILE A 120 15.89 15.16 -25.30
C ILE A 120 15.10 16.26 -24.58
N ALA A 121 15.78 17.27 -24.02
CA ALA A 121 15.15 18.38 -23.32
C ALA A 121 14.21 19.17 -24.24
N LEU A 122 14.63 19.47 -25.47
CA LEU A 122 13.77 20.12 -26.46
C LEU A 122 12.52 19.29 -26.77
N ARG A 123 12.64 17.97 -26.89
CA ARG A 123 11.50 17.08 -27.14
C ARG A 123 10.54 16.98 -25.94
N ARG A 124 11.05 17.06 -24.71
CA ARG A 124 10.23 16.94 -23.49
C ARG A 124 9.45 18.23 -23.19
N TYR A 125 10.07 19.40 -23.34
CA TYR A 125 9.48 20.67 -22.88
C TYR A 125 8.92 21.57 -23.99
N PHE A 126 9.33 21.39 -25.25
CA PHE A 126 8.82 22.20 -26.35
C PHE A 126 7.89 21.42 -27.27
N SER A 127 6.75 22.02 -27.57
CA SER A 127 5.87 21.58 -28.65
C SER A 127 6.46 21.93 -30.02
N GLN A 128 5.97 21.29 -31.10
CA GLN A 128 6.42 21.61 -32.47
C GLN A 128 6.20 23.09 -32.82
N THR A 129 5.13 23.70 -32.33
CA THR A 129 4.86 25.13 -32.49
C THR A 129 5.80 25.99 -31.65
N GLY A 130 6.10 25.60 -30.41
CA GLY A 130 7.07 26.27 -29.55
C GLY A 130 8.50 26.26 -30.12
N LEU A 131 8.88 25.19 -30.82
CA LEU A 131 10.17 25.12 -31.55
C LEU A 131 10.22 26.05 -32.76
N ALA A 132 9.10 26.18 -33.49
CA ALA A 132 9.00 27.03 -34.67
C ALA A 132 9.03 28.52 -34.31
N LEU A 133 8.32 28.92 -33.24
CA LEU A 133 8.30 30.30 -32.75
C LEU A 133 9.66 30.72 -32.19
N ASN A 134 10.38 29.81 -31.53
CA ASN A 134 11.75 30.03 -31.05
C ASN A 134 12.83 29.80 -32.11
N ARG A 135 12.48 29.78 -33.40
CA ARG A 135 13.47 29.77 -34.49
C ARG A 135 14.18 31.13 -34.62
N PHE A 136 13.48 32.22 -34.35
CA PHE A 136 13.95 33.60 -34.57
C PHE A 136 14.45 34.29 -33.30
N THR A 137 15.05 33.54 -32.36
CA THR A 137 15.60 34.13 -31.13
C THR A 137 16.74 35.09 -31.43
N ILE A 138 16.66 36.31 -30.91
CA ILE A 138 17.68 37.35 -31.12
C ILE A 138 18.95 36.94 -30.35
N PRO A 139 20.10 36.72 -31.00
CA PRO A 139 21.29 36.16 -30.36
C PRO A 139 21.96 37.08 -29.33
N LEU A 140 21.60 38.38 -29.29
CA LEU A 140 22.11 39.34 -28.32
C LEU A 140 21.20 39.53 -27.10
N PHE A 141 19.92 39.20 -27.20
CA PHE A 141 18.94 39.44 -26.15
C PHE A 141 18.09 38.18 -25.97
N GLY A 142 18.48 37.35 -25.00
CA GLY A 142 17.71 36.18 -24.60
C GLY A 142 18.56 34.95 -24.34
N ILE A 143 17.92 33.97 -23.70
CA ILE A 143 18.45 32.63 -23.48
C ILE A 143 18.15 31.81 -24.73
N SER A 144 19.12 31.03 -25.23
CA SER A 144 18.84 30.15 -26.37
C SER A 144 17.76 29.11 -26.00
N LYS A 145 16.98 28.65 -26.98
CA LYS A 145 15.94 27.63 -26.74
C LYS A 145 16.50 26.36 -26.08
N GLU A 146 17.73 25.99 -26.43
CA GLU A 146 18.43 24.84 -25.85
C GLU A 146 18.82 25.10 -24.41
N ALA A 147 19.39 26.26 -24.11
CA ALA A 147 19.74 26.63 -22.74
C ALA A 147 18.49 26.74 -21.86
N TYR A 148 17.39 27.31 -22.37
CA TYR A 148 16.14 27.34 -21.64
C TYR A 148 15.56 25.93 -21.41
N ALA A 149 15.60 25.04 -22.43
CA ALA A 149 15.19 23.65 -22.27
C ALA A 149 16.03 22.93 -21.20
N GLN A 150 17.34 23.15 -21.17
CA GLN A 150 18.24 22.60 -20.16
C GLN A 150 17.92 23.12 -18.76
N MET A 151 17.55 24.40 -18.62
CA MET A 151 17.13 24.96 -17.33
C MET A 151 15.85 24.30 -16.82
N LEU A 152 14.86 24.09 -17.69
CA LEU A 152 13.64 23.36 -17.33
C LEU A 152 13.94 21.91 -16.96
N TYR A 153 14.78 21.24 -17.75
CA TYR A 153 15.21 19.86 -17.50
C TYR A 153 15.91 19.72 -16.13
N ALA A 154 16.87 20.60 -15.84
CA ALA A 154 17.60 20.58 -14.58
C ALA A 154 16.68 20.82 -13.37
N GLU A 155 15.66 21.64 -13.54
CA GLU A 155 14.67 21.88 -12.50
C GLU A 155 13.76 20.66 -12.28
N ASP A 156 13.36 19.98 -13.36
CA ASP A 156 12.54 18.77 -13.28
C ASP A 156 13.31 17.61 -12.62
N GLU A 157 14.60 17.43 -12.96
CA GLU A 157 15.47 16.47 -12.24
C GLU A 157 15.56 16.80 -10.75
N ARG A 158 15.69 18.09 -10.39
CA ARG A 158 15.72 18.52 -8.99
C ARG A 158 14.44 18.12 -8.27
N LEU A 159 13.29 18.38 -8.88
CA LEU A 159 11.99 18.02 -8.32
C LEU A 159 11.80 16.52 -8.21
N HIS A 160 12.25 15.76 -9.21
CA HIS A 160 12.22 14.31 -9.21
C HIS A 160 13.06 13.73 -8.06
N ASN A 161 14.29 14.21 -7.89
CA ASN A 161 15.17 13.77 -6.81
C ASN A 161 14.61 14.12 -5.42
N ILE A 162 13.98 15.29 -5.27
CA ILE A 162 13.26 15.64 -4.03
C ILE A 162 12.15 14.63 -3.78
N ALA A 163 11.31 14.35 -4.77
CA ALA A 163 10.19 13.43 -4.63
C ALA A 163 10.66 12.00 -4.27
N GLU A 164 11.73 11.52 -4.90
CA GLU A 164 12.34 10.23 -4.58
C GLU A 164 12.85 10.19 -3.14
N LEU A 165 13.60 11.20 -2.70
CA LEU A 165 14.11 11.25 -1.33
C LEU A 165 13.03 11.48 -0.28
N GLU A 166 11.96 12.21 -0.60
CA GLU A 166 10.79 12.33 0.28
C GLU A 166 10.06 11.00 0.43
N SER A 167 9.92 10.24 -0.66
CA SER A 167 9.35 8.88 -0.60
C SER A 167 10.22 7.94 0.24
N ALA A 168 11.54 7.96 0.04
CA ALA A 168 12.48 7.19 0.85
C ALA A 168 12.42 7.60 2.33
N ALA A 169 12.29 8.90 2.63
CA ALA A 169 12.12 9.37 3.99
C ALA A 169 10.79 8.93 4.62
N ALA A 170 9.72 8.79 3.83
CA ALA A 170 8.45 8.25 4.30
C ALA A 170 8.58 6.77 4.68
N ASP A 171 9.28 5.97 3.88
CA ASP A 171 9.53 4.55 4.16
C ASP A 171 10.42 4.38 5.40
N VAL A 172 11.51 5.15 5.50
CA VAL A 172 12.41 5.13 6.66
C VAL A 172 11.67 5.54 7.93
N ASN A 173 10.72 6.47 7.84
CA ASN A 173 9.95 6.93 9.00
C ASN A 173 9.11 5.81 9.65
N LEU A 174 8.79 4.74 8.92
CA LEU A 174 8.08 3.57 9.46
C LEU A 174 8.96 2.74 10.42
N VAL A 175 10.29 2.75 10.20
CA VAL A 175 11.24 1.95 10.96
C VAL A 175 12.03 2.81 11.96
N ASP A 176 12.46 4.01 11.54
CA ASP A 176 13.27 4.94 12.31
C ASP A 176 12.88 6.42 12.01
N PRO A 177 12.10 7.06 12.90
CA PRO A 177 11.66 8.45 12.70
C PRO A 177 12.78 9.48 12.89
N ALA A 178 13.85 9.17 13.63
CA ALA A 178 14.94 10.12 13.88
C ALA A 178 15.80 10.28 12.62
N ASN A 179 16.10 9.18 11.93
CA ASN A 179 16.83 9.21 10.68
C ASN A 179 15.99 9.75 9.52
N ALA A 180 14.66 9.51 9.52
CA ALA A 180 13.77 10.12 8.54
C ALA A 180 13.78 11.66 8.59
N ARG A 181 13.84 12.26 9.79
CA ARG A 181 13.97 13.73 9.95
C ARG A 181 15.27 14.25 9.35
N LYS A 182 16.40 13.59 9.65
CA LYS A 182 17.70 13.96 9.10
C LYS A 182 17.72 13.89 7.58
N LEU A 183 17.09 12.86 7.00
CA LEU A 183 16.99 12.73 5.55
C LEU A 183 16.17 13.88 4.94
N LYS A 184 15.02 14.22 5.53
CA LYS A 184 14.22 15.37 5.07
C LYS A 184 14.98 16.68 5.16
N ASP A 185 15.70 16.91 6.25
CA ASP A 185 16.53 18.10 6.43
C ASP A 185 17.67 18.15 5.40
N ALA A 186 18.35 17.03 5.15
CA ALA A 186 19.41 16.94 4.15
C ALA A 186 18.89 17.12 2.71
N THR A 187 17.76 16.51 2.35
CA THR A 187 17.10 16.70 1.04
C THR A 187 16.73 18.17 0.84
N ARG A 188 16.18 18.79 1.88
CA ARG A 188 15.84 20.21 1.87
C ARG A 188 17.09 21.08 1.69
N ASP A 189 18.14 20.86 2.47
CA ASP A 189 19.38 21.65 2.42
C ASP A 189 20.15 21.49 1.09
N THR A 190 20.07 20.32 0.47
CA THR A 190 20.77 20.05 -0.80
C THR A 190 20.05 20.63 -2.02
N TYR A 191 18.73 20.57 -2.05
CA TYR A 191 17.94 20.96 -3.23
C TYR A 191 17.21 22.30 -3.09
N GLN A 192 17.26 22.99 -1.95
CA GLN A 192 16.71 24.33 -1.81
C GLN A 192 17.38 25.35 -2.73
N ARG A 193 16.61 26.27 -3.31
CA ARG A 193 17.16 27.35 -4.14
C ARG A 193 17.66 28.50 -3.27
N GLY A 194 18.64 29.25 -3.76
CA GLY A 194 19.26 30.40 -3.08
C GLY A 194 18.28 31.39 -2.43
N PHE A 195 17.12 31.60 -3.05
CA PHE A 195 16.06 32.47 -2.53
C PHE A 195 15.36 31.89 -1.28
N ASP A 196 15.16 30.58 -1.23
CA ASP A 196 14.44 29.89 -0.15
C ASP A 196 15.22 29.91 1.18
N TYR A 197 16.56 30.00 1.12
CA TYR A 197 17.43 30.09 2.30
C TYR A 197 17.14 31.32 3.18
N THR A 198 16.67 32.41 2.58
CA THR A 198 16.47 33.70 3.28
C THR A 198 15.26 33.71 4.22
N TYR A 199 14.34 32.76 4.06
CA TYR A 199 13.18 32.62 4.95
C TYR A 199 13.50 31.79 6.19
N ARG A 200 14.46 30.85 6.10
CA ARG A 200 14.82 29.95 7.22
C ARG A 200 15.65 30.61 8.31
N LYS A 201 16.58 31.50 7.96
CA LYS A 201 17.52 32.11 8.94
C LYS A 201 16.86 33.09 9.93
N ARG A 202 15.53 33.29 9.84
CA ARG A 202 14.77 34.27 10.63
C ARG A 202 13.95 33.66 11.77
N ASP A 203 13.93 32.33 11.89
CA ASP A 203 13.33 31.58 13.00
C ASP A 203 14.43 30.89 13.83
#